data_AF-A0A2S5M378-F1
#
_entry.id   AF-A0A2S5M378-F1
#
_cell.length_a   1.000
_cell.length_b   1.000
_cell.length_c   1.000
_cell.angle_alpha   90.00
_cell.angle_beta   90.00
_cell.angle_gamma   90.00
#
_symmetry.space_group_name_H-M   'P 1'
#
loop_
_entity.id
_entity.type
_entity.pdbx_description
1 polymer ?
#
loop_
_entity_poly.entity_id
_entity_poly.type
_entity_poly.pdbx_seq_one_letter_code
_entity_poly.pdbx_strand_id
1 'polypeptide(L)'
;MTYSQRLKLMHALCLAATHRDDETPNTNLDEYDALNAADYLSCYVTFKAIQSADRSPLAERSENFDMLSVYQAFALLTYAFFTSPLVQEDIKPELQTAQITIAKTLFAGLPDAELIEIVESGLSKFQLIADAEAEHWTQFRENVDKLVIALVVASTDDDSPHTMEEVLPIFGQLLSQLCEAFESA
;
A
#
# COMPACT_ATOMS: atom_id res chain seq x y z
N MET A 1 -1.75 3.63 22.98
CA MET A 1 -2.36 3.94 21.67
C MET A 1 -2.81 2.64 21.05
N THR A 2 -4.05 2.54 20.57
CA THR A 2 -4.53 1.37 19.81
C THR A 2 -3.87 1.32 18.43
N TYR A 3 -3.93 0.18 17.75
CA TYR A 3 -3.39 0.07 16.39
C TYR A 3 -4.19 0.95 15.40
N SER A 4 -5.52 1.04 15.54
CA SER A 4 -6.32 1.99 14.74
C SER A 4 -5.89 3.44 14.93
N GLN A 5 -5.58 3.86 16.16
CA GLN A 5 -5.05 5.20 16.44
C GLN A 5 -3.68 5.42 15.80
N ARG A 6 -2.81 4.41 15.78
CA ARG A 6 -1.51 4.47 15.09
C ARG A 6 -1.69 4.66 13.58
N LEU A 7 -2.59 3.92 12.93
CA LEU A 7 -2.86 4.11 11.49
C LEU A 7 -3.38 5.51 11.18
N LYS A 8 -4.33 6.02 11.98
CA LYS A 8 -4.87 7.37 11.82
C LYS A 8 -3.79 8.44 11.99
N LEU A 9 -2.92 8.28 13.00
CA LEU A 9 -1.79 9.18 13.22
C LEU A 9 -0.80 9.14 12.05
N MET A 10 -0.42 7.95 11.60
CA MET A 10 0.48 7.78 10.46
C MET A 10 -0.11 8.42 9.20
N HIS A 11 -1.40 8.21 8.91
CA HIS A 11 -2.09 8.87 7.81
C HIS A 11 -2.00 10.39 7.93
N ALA A 12 -2.34 10.97 9.09
CA ALA A 12 -2.25 12.41 9.32
C ALA A 12 -0.81 12.95 9.10
N LEU A 13 0.21 12.23 9.55
CA LEU A 13 1.62 12.59 9.36
C LEU A 13 2.05 12.53 7.89
N CYS A 14 1.67 11.48 7.16
CA CYS A 14 1.95 11.37 5.72
C CYS A 14 1.22 12.45 4.91
N LEU A 15 -0.01 12.79 5.30
CA LEU A 15 -0.80 13.85 4.70
C LEU A 15 -0.12 15.21 4.92
N ALA A 16 0.30 15.49 6.16
CA ALA A 16 1.06 16.69 6.52
C ALA A 16 2.38 16.82 5.73
N ALA A 17 3.10 15.72 5.55
CA ALA A 17 4.36 15.70 4.80
C ALA A 17 4.19 15.91 3.29
N THR A 18 2.97 15.77 2.76
CA THR A 18 2.65 15.91 1.33
C THR A 18 1.90 17.19 0.99
N HIS A 19 1.44 17.95 1.98
CA HIS A 19 0.78 19.23 1.79
C HIS A 19 1.74 20.32 1.30
N ARG A 20 1.21 21.24 0.48
CA ARG A 20 1.85 22.53 0.21
C ARG A 20 1.58 23.45 1.42
N ASP A 21 2.45 24.42 1.67
CA ASP A 21 2.48 25.31 2.87
C ASP A 21 1.15 25.98 3.31
N ASP A 22 0.08 25.88 2.52
CA ASP A 22 -1.19 26.61 2.68
C ASP A 22 -2.30 25.79 3.39
N GLU A 23 -2.10 24.48 3.63
CA GLU A 23 -3.11 23.62 4.26
C GLU A 23 -2.63 23.14 5.65
N THR A 24 -3.37 23.48 6.71
CA THR A 24 -3.07 23.01 8.07
C THR A 24 -3.57 21.56 8.22
N PRO A 25 -2.69 20.58 8.48
CA PRO A 25 -3.10 19.19 8.65
C PRO A 25 -4.07 19.06 9.82
N ASN A 26 -5.13 18.28 9.63
CA ASN A 26 -6.07 18.01 10.72
C ASN A 26 -5.38 17.15 11.79
N THR A 27 -5.24 17.70 12.99
CA THR A 27 -4.60 17.04 14.13
C THR A 27 -5.57 16.23 14.99
N ASN A 28 -6.88 16.29 14.69
CA ASN A 28 -7.89 15.54 15.41
C ASN A 28 -8.03 14.11 14.84
N LEU A 29 -7.44 13.12 15.52
CA LEU A 29 -7.50 11.72 15.10
C LEU A 29 -8.92 11.14 15.08
N ASP A 30 -9.88 11.73 15.80
CA ASP A 30 -11.28 11.26 15.81
C ASP A 30 -11.98 11.52 14.47
N GLU A 31 -11.47 12.44 13.66
CA GLU A 31 -12.00 12.76 12.33
C GLU A 31 -11.47 11.83 11.23
N TYR A 32 -10.50 10.97 11.55
CA TYR A 32 -9.98 9.97 10.64
C TYR A 32 -10.68 8.62 10.86
N ASP A 33 -10.99 7.94 9.77
CA ASP A 33 -11.42 6.54 9.80
C ASP A 33 -10.22 5.61 9.58
N ALA A 34 -10.19 4.47 10.29
CA ALA A 34 -9.04 3.55 10.26
C ALA A 34 -8.92 2.82 8.92
N LEU A 35 -10.03 2.48 8.27
CA LEU A 35 -10.03 1.83 6.95
C LEU A 35 -9.65 2.83 5.86
N ASN A 36 -10.16 4.06 5.93
CA ASN A 36 -9.72 5.12 5.02
C ASN A 36 -8.22 5.44 5.17
N ALA A 37 -7.71 5.39 6.41
CA ALA A 37 -6.27 5.50 6.66
C ALA A 37 -5.50 4.35 6.00
N ALA A 38 -5.98 3.11 6.12
CA ALA A 38 -5.35 1.97 5.44
C ALA A 38 -5.38 2.09 3.91
N ASP A 39 -6.50 2.53 3.32
CA ASP A 39 -6.60 2.79 1.87
C ASP A 39 -5.54 3.79 1.41
N TYR A 40 -5.45 4.94 2.09
CA TYR A 40 -4.47 5.98 1.80
C TYR A 40 -3.04 5.46 1.96
N LEU A 41 -2.74 4.81 3.08
CA LEU A 41 -1.38 4.34 3.40
C LEU A 41 -0.92 3.26 2.42
N SER A 42 -1.82 2.39 1.96
CA SER A 42 -1.52 1.39 0.93
C SER A 42 -1.15 2.04 -0.40
N CYS A 43 -1.89 3.10 -0.79
CA CYS A 43 -1.54 3.89 -1.97
C CYS A 43 -0.21 4.62 -1.79
N TYR A 44 -0.01 5.27 -0.64
CA TYR A 44 1.20 6.02 -0.33
C TYR A 44 2.44 5.15 -0.37
N VAL A 45 2.40 3.99 0.30
CA VAL A 45 3.51 3.03 0.31
C VAL A 45 3.79 2.50 -1.08
N THR A 46 2.76 2.15 -1.84
CA THR A 46 2.93 1.66 -3.22
C THR A 46 3.54 2.74 -4.12
N PHE A 47 3.09 3.99 -4.01
CA PHE A 47 3.68 5.11 -4.74
C PHE A 47 5.15 5.32 -4.38
N LYS A 48 5.49 5.28 -3.08
CA LYS A 48 6.89 5.37 -2.62
C LYS A 48 7.74 4.19 -3.10
N ALA A 49 7.18 2.99 -3.11
CA ALA A 49 7.85 1.80 -3.62
C ALA A 49 8.16 1.93 -5.12
N ILE A 50 7.21 2.40 -5.94
CA ILE A 50 7.41 2.68 -7.38
C ILE A 50 8.55 3.69 -7.57
N GLN A 51 8.54 4.79 -6.80
CA GLN A 51 9.60 5.81 -6.86
C GLN A 51 10.97 5.24 -6.47
N SER A 52 11.05 4.46 -5.39
CA SER A 52 12.30 3.85 -4.94
C SER A 52 12.82 2.75 -5.86
N ALA A 53 11.93 2.10 -6.61
CA ALA A 53 12.27 1.12 -7.64
C ALA A 53 12.62 1.73 -9.00
N ASP A 54 12.62 3.08 -9.11
CA ASP A 54 12.86 3.82 -10.36
C ASP A 54 11.95 3.39 -11.53
N ARG A 55 10.70 3.01 -11.21
CA ARG A 55 9.71 2.60 -12.22
C ARG A 55 8.77 3.75 -12.59
N SER A 56 8.20 3.69 -13.79
CA SER A 56 7.34 4.73 -14.36
C SER A 56 5.99 4.17 -14.79
N PRO A 57 4.92 4.37 -14.01
CA PRO A 57 3.57 3.93 -14.38
C PRO A 57 3.10 4.52 -15.71
N LEU A 58 3.54 5.74 -16.05
CA LEU A 58 3.22 6.37 -17.33
C LEU A 58 3.87 5.66 -18.52
N ALA A 59 5.15 5.26 -18.38
CA ALA A 59 5.84 4.51 -19.43
C ALA A 59 5.22 3.11 -19.57
N GLU A 60 4.98 2.43 -18.45
CA GLU A 60 4.40 1.10 -18.41
C GLU A 60 2.98 1.06 -18.96
N ARG A 61 2.15 2.08 -18.72
CA ARG A 61 0.84 2.17 -19.39
C ARG A 61 0.95 2.04 -20.91
N SER A 62 2.03 2.55 -21.51
CA SER A 62 2.26 2.53 -22.95
C SER A 62 2.98 1.27 -23.43
N GLU A 63 3.89 0.72 -22.62
CA GLU A 63 4.85 -0.32 -23.02
C GLU A 63 4.54 -1.70 -22.44
N ASN A 64 3.97 -1.75 -21.23
CA ASN A 64 3.62 -2.97 -20.49
C ASN A 64 2.47 -2.71 -19.50
N PHE A 65 1.26 -2.55 -20.02
CA PHE A 65 0.09 -2.13 -19.24
C PHE A 65 -0.21 -3.05 -18.05
N ASP A 66 0.08 -4.35 -18.17
CA ASP A 66 -0.18 -5.33 -17.11
C ASP A 66 0.60 -5.00 -15.81
N MET A 67 1.71 -4.27 -15.87
CA MET A 67 2.45 -3.85 -14.66
C MET A 67 1.62 -2.96 -13.74
N LEU A 68 0.66 -2.19 -14.26
CA LEU A 68 -0.25 -1.41 -13.42
C LEU A 68 -1.10 -2.34 -12.52
N SER A 69 -1.45 -3.53 -13.00
CA SER A 69 -2.13 -4.54 -12.20
C SER A 69 -1.23 -5.17 -11.14
N VAL A 70 0.09 -5.25 -11.36
CA VAL A 70 1.06 -5.69 -10.35
C VAL A 70 1.16 -4.67 -9.22
N TYR A 71 1.16 -3.37 -9.54
CA TYR A 71 1.08 -2.32 -8.53
C TYR A 71 -0.21 -2.37 -7.73
N GLN A 72 -1.32 -2.60 -8.39
CA GLN A 72 -2.61 -2.83 -7.73
C GLN A 72 -2.51 -4.02 -6.77
N ALA A 73 -1.94 -5.15 -7.19
CA ALA A 73 -1.76 -6.33 -6.34
C ALA A 73 -0.88 -6.04 -5.12
N PHE A 74 0.21 -5.29 -5.30
CA PHE A 74 1.08 -4.85 -4.21
C PHE A 74 0.35 -3.95 -3.20
N ALA A 75 -0.47 -3.01 -3.70
CA ALA A 75 -1.28 -2.14 -2.86
C ALA A 75 -2.35 -2.93 -2.08
N LEU A 76 -2.98 -3.94 -2.70
CA LEU A 76 -3.92 -4.83 -2.00
C LEU A 76 -3.23 -5.69 -0.94
N LEU A 77 -1.99 -6.14 -1.20
CA LEU A 77 -1.21 -6.89 -0.24
C LEU A 77 -0.84 -6.03 0.98
N THR A 78 -0.36 -4.82 0.75
CA THR A 78 -0.07 -3.87 1.85
C THR A 78 -1.33 -3.50 2.63
N TYR A 79 -2.47 -3.27 1.95
CA TYR A 79 -3.77 -3.05 2.59
C TYR A 79 -4.17 -4.21 3.50
N ALA A 80 -4.03 -5.45 3.03
CA ALA A 80 -4.36 -6.63 3.82
C ALA A 80 -3.54 -6.67 5.12
N PHE A 81 -2.25 -6.33 5.07
CA PHE A 81 -1.41 -6.28 6.27
C PHE A 81 -1.66 -5.06 7.16
N PHE A 82 -1.97 -3.90 6.59
CA PHE A 82 -2.42 -2.75 7.38
C PHE A 82 -3.73 -3.02 8.12
N THR A 83 -4.64 -3.81 7.55
CA THR A 83 -5.98 -3.99 8.12
C THR A 83 -6.12 -5.27 8.95
N SER A 84 -5.25 -6.26 8.79
CA SER A 84 -5.32 -7.52 9.55
C SER A 84 -5.32 -7.32 11.08
N PRO A 85 -4.49 -6.44 11.68
CA PRO A 85 -4.52 -6.21 13.13
C PRO A 85 -5.80 -5.52 13.62
N LEU A 86 -6.49 -4.77 12.76
CA LEU A 86 -7.73 -4.05 13.12
C LEU A 86 -8.88 -4.99 13.52
N VAL A 87 -8.84 -6.24 13.10
CA VAL A 87 -9.82 -7.26 13.51
C VAL A 87 -9.83 -7.46 15.03
N GLN A 88 -8.69 -7.25 15.71
CA GLN A 88 -8.60 -7.33 17.17
C GLN A 88 -9.31 -6.15 17.87
N GLU A 89 -9.62 -5.10 17.13
CA GLU A 89 -10.36 -3.92 17.58
C GLU A 89 -11.80 -3.90 17.02
N ASP A 90 -12.31 -5.04 16.57
CA ASP A 90 -13.65 -5.21 15.96
C ASP A 90 -13.88 -4.38 14.69
N ILE A 91 -12.82 -3.91 14.03
CA ILE A 91 -12.86 -3.20 12.76
C ILE A 91 -12.55 -4.19 11.64
N LYS A 92 -13.52 -4.45 10.78
CA LYS A 92 -13.41 -5.45 9.70
C LYS A 92 -12.86 -4.84 8.42
N PRO A 93 -11.85 -5.44 7.78
CA PRO A 93 -11.36 -5.00 6.47
C PRO A 93 -12.45 -5.13 5.39
N GLU A 94 -12.46 -4.21 4.42
CA GLU A 94 -13.44 -4.15 3.33
C GLU A 94 -12.74 -4.15 1.97
N LEU A 95 -12.12 -5.30 1.63
CA LEU A 95 -11.27 -5.45 0.43
C LEU A 95 -11.99 -5.11 -0.89
N GLN A 96 -13.30 -5.37 -0.99
CA GLN A 96 -14.09 -5.08 -2.19
C GLN A 96 -14.21 -3.58 -2.47
N THR A 97 -14.37 -2.78 -1.42
CA THR A 97 -14.41 -1.32 -1.56
C THR A 97 -12.99 -0.78 -1.72
N ALA A 98 -12.06 -1.28 -0.91
CA ALA A 98 -10.66 -0.85 -0.90
C ALA A 98 -9.99 -0.99 -2.27
N GLN A 99 -10.20 -2.10 -3.00
CA GLN A 99 -9.57 -2.28 -4.31
C GLN A 99 -9.95 -1.19 -5.32
N ILE A 100 -11.22 -0.74 -5.29
CA ILE A 100 -11.72 0.30 -6.18
C ILE A 100 -11.15 1.65 -5.75
N THR A 101 -11.16 1.95 -4.45
CA THR A 101 -10.59 3.18 -3.89
C THR A 101 -9.09 3.30 -4.19
N ILE A 102 -8.34 2.22 -3.96
CA ILE A 102 -6.90 2.14 -4.21
C ILE A 102 -6.60 2.36 -5.69
N ALA A 103 -7.30 1.67 -6.60
CA ALA A 103 -7.07 1.82 -8.04
C ALA A 103 -7.35 3.26 -8.51
N LYS A 104 -8.48 3.85 -8.06
CA LYS A 104 -8.82 5.24 -8.41
C LYS A 104 -7.82 6.26 -7.86
N THR A 105 -7.20 5.95 -6.73
CA THR A 105 -6.18 6.81 -6.12
C THR A 105 -4.84 6.68 -6.83
N LEU A 106 -4.34 5.46 -7.02
CA LEU A 106 -3.04 5.19 -7.64
C LEU A 106 -3.00 5.58 -9.12
N PHE A 107 -4.10 5.35 -9.83
CA PHE A 107 -4.19 5.53 -11.29
C PHE A 107 -5.17 6.66 -11.65
N ALA A 108 -5.20 7.71 -10.82
CA ALA A 108 -6.03 8.87 -11.04
C ALA A 108 -5.82 9.44 -12.47
N GLY A 109 -6.92 9.61 -13.20
CA GLY A 109 -6.91 10.12 -14.57
C GLY A 109 -6.93 9.05 -15.67
N LEU A 110 -6.88 7.76 -15.33
CA LEU A 110 -7.15 6.70 -16.29
C LEU A 110 -8.65 6.57 -16.59
N PRO A 111 -9.05 6.17 -17.82
CA PRO A 111 -10.43 5.83 -18.14
C PRO A 111 -10.95 4.63 -17.33
N ASP A 112 -12.26 4.59 -17.08
CA ASP A 112 -12.89 3.51 -16.31
C ASP A 112 -12.60 2.12 -16.88
N ALA A 113 -12.53 1.97 -18.21
CA ALA A 113 -12.23 0.69 -18.84
C ALA A 113 -10.83 0.16 -18.46
N GLU A 114 -9.83 1.04 -18.43
CA GLU A 114 -8.46 0.69 -18.00
C GLU A 114 -8.44 0.39 -16.49
N LEU A 115 -9.17 1.16 -15.68
CA LEU A 115 -9.26 0.93 -14.24
C LEU A 115 -9.88 -0.43 -13.91
N ILE A 116 -10.92 -0.84 -14.65
CA ILE A 116 -11.56 -2.15 -14.47
C ILE A 116 -10.55 -3.27 -14.74
N GLU A 117 -9.80 -3.19 -15.85
CA GLU A 117 -8.79 -4.20 -16.19
C GLU A 117 -7.69 -4.29 -15.13
N ILE A 118 -7.20 -3.14 -14.64
CA ILE A 118 -6.21 -3.07 -13.57
C ILE A 118 -6.74 -3.71 -12.27
N VAL A 119 -7.99 -3.42 -11.90
CA VAL A 119 -8.62 -3.95 -10.69
C VAL A 119 -8.80 -5.46 -10.79
N GLU A 120 -9.36 -5.96 -11.89
CA GLU A 120 -9.62 -7.38 -12.07
C GLU A 120 -8.32 -8.20 -12.14
N SER A 121 -7.37 -7.76 -12.96
CA SER A 121 -6.06 -8.42 -13.09
C SER A 121 -5.27 -8.32 -11.79
N GLY A 122 -5.31 -7.17 -11.12
CA GLY A 122 -4.60 -6.95 -9.85
C GLY A 122 -5.17 -7.79 -8.71
N LEU A 123 -6.49 -7.94 -8.62
CA LEU A 123 -7.13 -8.85 -7.67
C LEU A 123 -6.75 -10.30 -7.94
N SER A 124 -6.73 -10.72 -9.21
CA SER A 124 -6.30 -12.08 -9.57
C SER A 124 -4.85 -12.33 -9.16
N LYS A 125 -3.94 -11.38 -9.40
CA LYS A 125 -2.53 -11.49 -8.98
C LYS A 125 -2.39 -11.52 -7.46
N PHE A 126 -3.13 -10.69 -6.74
CA PHE A 126 -3.20 -10.72 -5.28
C PHE A 126 -3.63 -12.10 -4.76
N GLN A 127 -4.66 -12.71 -5.34
CA GLN A 127 -5.12 -14.05 -4.97
C GLN A 127 -4.07 -15.12 -5.26
N LEU A 128 -3.42 -15.06 -6.43
CA LEU A 128 -2.32 -15.98 -6.76
C LEU A 128 -1.18 -15.90 -5.72
N ILE A 129 -0.82 -14.70 -5.29
CA ILE A 129 0.20 -14.50 -4.25
C ILE A 129 -0.32 -15.02 -2.91
N ALA A 130 -1.57 -14.78 -2.55
CA ALA A 130 -2.14 -15.20 -1.26
C ALA A 130 -2.22 -16.74 -1.15
N ASP A 131 -2.64 -17.40 -2.21
CA ASP A 131 -2.85 -18.86 -2.27
C ASP A 131 -1.55 -19.65 -2.52
N ALA A 132 -0.47 -18.97 -2.91
CA ALA A 132 0.80 -19.63 -3.20
C ALA A 132 1.44 -20.26 -1.94
N GLU A 133 1.54 -21.59 -1.95
CA GLU A 133 2.19 -22.38 -0.89
C GLU A 133 3.71 -22.50 -1.05
N ALA A 134 4.26 -22.09 -2.19
CA ALA A 134 5.70 -22.15 -2.42
C ALA A 134 6.45 -21.26 -1.39
N GLU A 135 7.58 -21.77 -0.89
CA GLU A 135 8.29 -21.14 0.23
C GLU A 135 8.67 -19.69 -0.03
N HIS A 136 9.13 -19.36 -1.25
CA HIS A 136 9.50 -17.99 -1.63
C HIS A 136 8.31 -17.02 -1.57
N TRP A 137 7.10 -17.45 -1.93
CA TRP A 137 5.90 -16.62 -1.80
C TRP A 137 5.45 -16.44 -0.35
N THR A 138 5.62 -17.49 0.47
CA THR A 138 5.39 -17.38 1.92
C THR A 138 6.34 -16.38 2.56
N GLN A 139 7.65 -16.47 2.26
CA GLN A 139 8.66 -15.53 2.73
C GLN A 139 8.40 -14.12 2.23
N PHE A 140 8.00 -13.95 0.97
CA PHE A 140 7.62 -12.65 0.41
C PHE A 140 6.49 -11.99 1.22
N ARG A 141 5.39 -12.73 1.46
CA ARG A 141 4.25 -12.24 2.26
C ARG A 141 4.68 -11.87 3.68
N GLU A 142 5.49 -12.70 4.34
CA GLU A 142 6.01 -12.38 5.68
C GLU A 142 6.90 -11.13 5.69
N ASN A 143 7.69 -10.92 4.64
CA ASN A 143 8.55 -9.74 4.55
C ASN A 143 7.73 -8.47 4.36
N VAL A 144 6.65 -8.52 3.55
CA VAL A 144 5.72 -7.39 3.42
C VAL A 144 5.03 -7.09 4.75
N ASP A 145 4.54 -8.12 5.47
CA ASP A 145 3.91 -7.97 6.80
C ASP A 145 4.86 -7.30 7.81
N LYS A 146 6.07 -7.84 7.97
CA LYS A 146 7.10 -7.30 8.86
C LYS A 146 7.41 -5.84 8.51
N LEU A 147 7.45 -5.51 7.23
CA LEU A 147 7.76 -4.17 6.76
C LEU A 147 6.61 -3.19 7.01
N VAL A 148 5.36 -3.62 6.85
CA VAL A 148 4.17 -2.84 7.24
C VAL A 148 4.19 -2.54 8.74
N ILE A 149 4.47 -3.53 9.58
CA ILE A 149 4.59 -3.34 11.03
C ILE A 149 5.74 -2.37 11.37
N ALA A 150 6.91 -2.58 10.77
CA ALA A 150 8.08 -1.71 10.97
C ALA A 150 7.77 -0.26 10.58
N LEU A 151 7.04 -0.05 9.49
CA LEU A 151 6.62 1.26 9.04
C LEU A 151 5.66 1.93 10.03
N VAL A 152 4.64 1.22 10.50
CA VAL A 152 3.70 1.75 11.51
C VAL A 152 4.44 2.17 12.78
N VAL A 153 5.38 1.34 13.26
CA VAL A 153 6.19 1.65 14.43
C VAL A 153 7.10 2.86 14.17
N ALA A 154 7.86 2.86 13.07
CA ALA A 154 8.78 3.94 12.71
C ALA A 154 8.09 5.29 12.47
N SER A 155 6.81 5.30 12.11
CA SER A 155 6.03 6.51 11.89
C SER A 155 5.29 7.02 13.13
N THR A 156 5.10 6.19 14.17
CA THR A 156 4.21 6.53 15.29
C THR A 156 4.83 6.33 16.67
N ASP A 157 6.06 5.84 16.73
CA ASP A 157 6.79 5.58 17.95
C ASP A 157 8.12 6.33 17.93
N ASP A 158 8.26 7.34 18.80
CA ASP A 158 9.46 8.18 18.88
C ASP A 158 10.70 7.39 19.36
N ASP A 159 10.49 6.25 20.02
CA ASP A 159 11.55 5.34 20.48
C ASP A 159 11.92 4.27 19.43
N SER A 160 11.35 4.34 18.21
CA SER A 160 11.65 3.39 17.13
C SER A 160 13.15 3.41 16.77
N PRO A 161 13.80 2.24 16.58
CA PRO A 161 15.19 2.17 16.15
C PRO A 161 15.41 2.62 14.69
N HIS A 162 14.32 2.76 13.92
CA HIS A 162 14.33 3.17 12.52
C HIS A 162 13.34 4.31 12.27
N THR A 163 13.69 5.17 11.33
CA THR A 163 12.82 6.23 10.83
C THR A 163 11.99 5.75 9.63
N MET A 164 10.88 6.43 9.36
CA MET A 164 10.05 6.16 8.17
C MET A 164 10.87 6.23 6.86
N GLU A 165 11.80 7.19 6.76
CA GLU A 165 12.64 7.39 5.57
C GLU A 165 13.61 6.22 5.31
N GLU A 166 14.04 5.52 6.36
CA GLU A 166 14.88 4.32 6.24
C GLU A 166 14.07 3.08 5.85
N VAL A 167 12.80 3.00 6.26
CA VAL A 167 11.93 1.85 6.02
C VAL A 167 11.32 1.88 4.61
N LEU A 168 10.84 3.04 4.14
CA LEU A 168 10.12 3.17 2.87
C LEU A 168 10.86 2.59 1.64
N PRO A 169 12.18 2.81 1.46
CA PRO A 169 12.90 2.28 0.29
C PRO A 169 12.89 0.76 0.19
N ILE A 170 12.72 0.04 1.30
CA ILE A 170 12.68 -1.44 1.32
C ILE A 170 11.42 -1.96 0.62
N PHE A 171 10.30 -1.20 0.65
CA PHE A 171 9.12 -1.56 -0.13
C PHE A 171 9.39 -1.53 -1.63
N GLY A 172 10.28 -0.64 -2.10
CA GLY A 172 10.72 -0.62 -3.49
C GLY A 172 11.40 -1.92 -3.91
N GLN A 173 12.24 -2.50 -3.03
CA GLN A 173 12.89 -3.79 -3.29
C GLN A 173 11.87 -4.94 -3.40
N LEU A 174 10.90 -4.99 -2.49
CA LEU A 174 9.83 -5.99 -2.54
C LEU A 174 8.93 -5.80 -3.77
N LEU A 175 8.66 -4.54 -4.14
CA LEU A 175 7.90 -4.25 -5.35
C LEU A 175 8.66 -4.71 -6.60
N SER A 176 9.96 -4.43 -6.72
CA SER A 176 10.79 -4.91 -7.84
C SER A 176 10.76 -6.43 -7.95
N GLN A 177 10.93 -7.15 -6.84
CA GLN A 177 10.83 -8.62 -6.82
C GLN A 177 9.47 -9.10 -7.34
N LEU A 178 8.38 -8.44 -6.91
CA LEU A 178 7.04 -8.77 -7.37
C LEU A 178 6.89 -8.53 -8.88
N CYS A 179 7.40 -7.41 -9.37
CA CYS A 179 7.34 -7.07 -10.78
C CYS A 179 8.13 -8.05 -11.65
N GLU A 180 9.34 -8.41 -11.26
CA GLU A 180 10.17 -9.41 -11.96
C GLU A 180 9.45 -10.78 -12.04
N ALA A 181 8.76 -11.18 -10.97
CA ALA A 181 8.01 -12.42 -10.93
C ALA A 181 6.83 -12.45 -11.91
N PHE A 182 6.21 -11.29 -12.20
CA PHE A 182 5.09 -11.16 -13.14
C PHE A 182 5.51 -10.69 -14.54
N GLU A 183 6.73 -10.18 -14.74
CA GLU A 183 7.31 -9.92 -16.07
C GLU A 183 7.67 -11.21 -16.82
N SER A 184 7.96 -12.29 -16.07
CA SER A 184 8.41 -13.57 -16.62
C SER A 184 7.27 -14.57 -16.92
N ALA A 185 6.01 -14.16 -16.74
CA ALA A 185 4.82 -15.01 -16.79
C ALA A 185 4.07 -14.95 -18.13
#